data_AF-A0A2T4IP75-F1
#
_entry.id   AF-A0A2T4IP75-F1
#
_cell.length_a   1.000
_cell.length_b   1.000
_cell.length_c   1.000
_cell.angle_alpha   90.00
_cell.angle_beta   90.00
_cell.angle_gamma   90.00
#
_symmetry.space_group_name_H-M   'P 1'
#
loop_
_entity.id
_entity.type
_entity.pdbx_description
1 polymer ?
#
loop_
_entity_poly.entity_id
_entity_poly.type
_entity_poly.pdbx_seq_one_letter_code
_entity_poly.pdbx_strand_id
1 'polypeptide(L)'
;MISWDRVTRAHVLRAMEEYDRLGAARFFAEHGFAPTTSYELAWQDRLYPPKAILGTAYEFATGGRLASSEFEGGKTGAVKVLGKLGFTIQAKQAG
;
A
#
# COMPACT_ATOMS: atom_id res chain seq x y z
N MET A 1 -7.82 -14.89 8.09
CA MET A 1 -6.97 -13.80 8.61
C MET A 1 -5.83 -13.61 7.64
N ILE A 2 -5.62 -12.39 7.13
CA ILE A 2 -4.53 -12.14 6.17
C ILE A 2 -3.20 -12.14 6.93
N SER A 3 -2.26 -12.97 6.48
CA SER A 3 -0.92 -13.07 7.07
C SER A 3 0.07 -12.17 6.33
N TRP A 4 0.60 -11.17 7.01
CA TRP A 4 1.57 -10.21 6.45
C TRP A 4 3.04 -10.62 6.60
N ASP A 5 3.29 -11.79 7.18
CA ASP A 5 4.64 -12.28 7.53
C ASP A 5 5.59 -12.39 6.31
N ARG A 6 5.04 -12.72 5.14
CA ARG A 6 5.80 -12.78 3.88
C ARG A 6 6.06 -11.41 3.26
N VAL A 7 5.33 -10.37 3.68
CA VAL A 7 5.52 -9.03 3.14
C VAL A 7 6.74 -8.40 3.80
N THR A 8 7.70 -8.01 2.97
CA THR A 8 8.97 -7.44 3.42
C THR A 8 9.06 -6.00 2.92
N ARG A 9 10.04 -5.28 3.47
CA ARG A 9 10.37 -3.93 3.02
C ARG A 9 10.71 -3.87 1.52
N ALA A 10 11.36 -4.90 0.98
CA ALA A 10 11.69 -4.99 -0.44
C ALA A 10 10.43 -5.08 -1.32
N HIS A 11 9.41 -5.84 -0.90
CA HIS A 11 8.14 -5.91 -1.62
C HIS A 11 7.41 -4.56 -1.65
N VAL A 12 7.49 -3.80 -0.56
CA VAL A 12 6.91 -2.46 -0.47
C VAL A 12 7.63 -1.47 -1.39
N LEU A 13 8.96 -1.47 -1.39
CA LEU A 13 9.75 -0.62 -2.28
C LEU A 13 9.46 -0.93 -3.75
N ARG A 14 9.41 -2.22 -4.12
CA ARG A 14 9.04 -2.64 -5.47
C ARG A 14 7.66 -2.14 -5.88
N ALA A 15 6.69 -2.15 -4.96
CA ALA A 15 5.35 -1.63 -5.22
C ALA A 15 5.35 -0.11 -5.43
N MET A 16 6.23 0.64 -4.74
CA MET A 16 6.42 2.08 -4.98
C MET A 16 7.05 2.33 -6.35
N GLU A 17 8.06 1.57 -6.74
CA GLU A 17 8.69 1.68 -8.06
C GLU A 17 7.69 1.37 -9.19
N GLU A 18 6.83 0.36 -9.00
CA GLU A 18 5.76 0.04 -9.95
C GLU A 18 4.73 1.17 -10.04
N TYR A 19 4.35 1.75 -8.90
CA TYR A 19 3.47 2.93 -8.86
C TYR A 19 4.08 4.12 -9.61
N ASP A 20 5.39 4.33 -9.47
CA ASP A 20 6.11 5.41 -10.13
C ASP A 20 6.22 5.20 -11.65
N ARG A 21 6.40 3.95 -12.06
CA ARG A 21 6.47 3.56 -13.47
C ARG A 21 5.11 3.63 -14.18
N LEU A 22 4.05 3.15 -13.52
CA LEU A 22 2.71 3.09 -14.10
C LEU A 22 1.96 4.43 -13.98
N GLY A 23 2.25 5.19 -12.94
CA GLY A 23 1.45 6.34 -12.52
C GLY A 23 0.16 5.92 -11.81
N ALA A 24 -0.42 6.86 -11.05
CA ALA A 24 -1.54 6.60 -10.13
C ALA A 24 -2.74 5.92 -10.81
N ALA A 25 -3.26 6.49 -11.90
CA ALA A 25 -4.47 6.01 -12.55
C ALA A 25 -4.33 4.56 -13.06
N ARG A 26 -3.19 4.26 -13.71
CA ARG A 26 -2.94 2.91 -14.24
C ARG A 26 -2.66 1.92 -13.12
N PHE A 27 -1.88 2.31 -12.11
CA PHE A 27 -1.63 1.45 -10.95
C PHE A 27 -2.93 1.02 -10.25
N PHE A 28 -3.85 1.97 -10.05
CA PHE A 28 -5.15 1.69 -9.46
C PHE A 28 -6.00 0.75 -10.31
N ALA A 29 -6.03 0.95 -11.63
CA ALA A 29 -6.74 0.07 -12.55
C ALA A 29 -6.16 -1.35 -12.58
N GLU A 30 -4.83 -1.50 -12.66
CA GLU A 30 -4.14 -2.80 -12.78
C GLU A 30 -4.29 -3.65 -11.52
N HIS A 31 -4.24 -3.01 -10.34
CA HIS A 31 -4.27 -3.71 -9.04
C HIS A 31 -5.64 -3.69 -8.35
N GLY A 32 -6.63 -2.99 -8.90
CA GLY A 32 -8.00 -2.94 -8.35
C GLY A 32 -8.12 -2.09 -7.08
N PHE A 33 -7.33 -1.03 -6.97
CA PHE A 33 -7.36 -0.09 -5.85
C PHE A 33 -7.99 1.25 -6.25
N ALA A 34 -8.34 2.05 -5.25
CA ALA A 34 -8.80 3.41 -5.42
C ALA A 34 -7.90 4.36 -4.60
N PRO A 35 -7.86 5.67 -4.95
CA PRO A 35 -7.14 6.67 -4.18
C PRO A 35 -7.52 6.63 -2.69
N THR A 36 -6.54 6.71 -1.80
CA THR A 36 -6.80 6.81 -0.36
C THR A 36 -7.17 8.24 0.02
N THR A 37 -8.20 8.38 0.86
CA THR A 37 -8.70 9.69 1.31
C THR A 37 -8.19 10.10 2.70
N SER A 38 -7.66 9.16 3.50
CA SER A 38 -7.35 9.41 4.92
C SER A 38 -5.87 9.36 5.30
N TYR A 39 -5.05 8.58 4.60
CA TYR A 39 -3.63 8.38 4.94
C TYR A 39 -2.76 8.31 3.71
N GLU A 40 -1.51 8.74 3.88
CA GLU A 40 -0.47 8.77 2.86
C GLU A 40 0.82 8.17 3.43
N LEU A 41 1.52 7.42 2.60
CA LEU A 41 2.80 6.78 2.89
C LEU A 41 3.91 7.71 2.39
N ALA A 42 4.69 8.28 3.30
CA ALA A 42 5.78 9.18 2.96
C ALA A 42 7.08 8.40 2.76
N TRP A 43 7.67 8.53 1.57
CA TRP A 43 8.93 7.89 1.22
C TRP A 43 9.71 8.75 0.21
N GLN A 44 10.98 9.07 0.50
CA GLN A 44 11.87 9.84 -0.38
C GLN A 44 11.21 11.10 -1.00
N ASP A 45 10.65 11.95 -0.14
CA ASP A 45 9.98 13.22 -0.52
C ASP A 45 8.67 13.04 -1.33
N ARG A 46 8.18 11.80 -1.44
CA ARG A 46 6.98 11.47 -2.20
C ARG A 46 5.91 10.81 -1.33
N LEU A 47 4.67 10.96 -1.76
CA LEU A 47 3.50 10.44 -1.08
C LEU A 47 2.87 9.33 -1.91
N TYR A 48 2.58 8.22 -1.25
CA TYR A 48 2.03 7.02 -1.87
C TYR A 48 0.74 6.58 -1.16
N PRO A 49 -0.20 5.92 -1.86
CA PRO A 49 -1.41 5.38 -1.24
C PRO A 49 -1.09 4.10 -0.43
N PRO A 50 -1.10 4.12 0.92
CA PRO A 50 -0.58 3.02 1.75
C PRO A 50 -1.31 1.70 1.51
N LYS A 51 -2.61 1.75 1.26
CA LYS A 51 -3.44 0.55 1.01
C LYS A 51 -3.06 -0.15 -0.29
N ALA A 52 -2.89 0.64 -1.35
CA ALA A 52 -2.60 0.11 -2.67
C ALA A 52 -1.16 -0.41 -2.73
N ILE A 53 -0.21 0.33 -2.15
CA ILE A 53 1.19 -0.13 -2.03
C ILE A 53 1.27 -1.44 -1.24
N LEU A 54 0.60 -1.54 -0.09
CA LEU A 54 0.64 -2.77 0.69
C LEU A 54 -0.01 -3.95 -0.03
N GLY A 55 -1.12 -3.74 -0.73
CA GLY A 55 -1.78 -4.79 -1.49
C GLY A 55 -0.94 -5.32 -2.64
N THR A 56 -0.29 -4.43 -3.39
CA THR A 56 0.66 -4.83 -4.43
C THR A 56 1.89 -5.51 -3.83
N ALA A 57 2.40 -5.05 -2.69
CA ALA A 57 3.49 -5.72 -1.99
C ALA A 57 3.11 -7.14 -1.53
N TYR A 58 1.86 -7.36 -1.13
CA TYR A 58 1.33 -8.67 -0.79
C TYR A 58 1.22 -9.58 -2.03
N GLU A 59 0.76 -9.04 -3.16
CA GLU A 59 0.75 -9.74 -4.44
C GLU A 59 2.16 -10.20 -4.83
N PHE A 60 3.17 -9.34 -4.67
CA PHE A 60 4.56 -9.72 -4.91
C PHE A 60 5.09 -10.78 -3.93
N ALA A 61 4.68 -10.72 -2.67
CA ALA A 61 5.15 -11.64 -1.63
C ALA A 61 4.51 -13.03 -1.70
N THR A 62 3.27 -13.12 -2.18
CA THR A 62 2.45 -14.34 -2.07
C THR A 62 1.96 -14.88 -3.42
N GLY A 63 2.04 -14.08 -4.48
CA GLY A 63 1.38 -14.33 -5.77
C GLY A 63 -0.14 -14.15 -5.73
N GLY A 64 -0.73 -13.83 -4.57
CA GLY A 64 -2.16 -13.65 -4.38
C GLY A 64 -2.56 -12.17 -4.39
N ARG A 65 -3.58 -11.82 -5.17
CA ARG A 65 -4.14 -10.47 -5.19
C ARG A 65 -5.21 -10.33 -4.11
N LEU A 66 -5.12 -9.26 -3.32
CA LEU A 66 -6.14 -8.89 -2.34
C LEU A 66 -7.09 -7.85 -2.93
N ALA A 67 -8.39 -8.08 -2.77
CA ALA A 67 -9.39 -7.06 -3.12
C ALA A 67 -9.37 -5.93 -2.09
N SER A 68 -9.71 -4.71 -2.52
CA SER A 68 -9.78 -3.53 -1.65
C SER A 68 -10.71 -3.73 -0.44
N SER A 69 -11.76 -4.57 -0.57
CA SER A 69 -12.66 -4.97 0.53
C SER A 69 -12.08 -5.96 1.52
N GLU A 70 -11.05 -6.71 1.17
CA GLU A 70 -10.33 -7.57 2.12
C GLU A 70 -9.50 -6.77 3.13
N PHE A 71 -9.30 -5.48 2.85
CA PHE A 71 -8.72 -4.53 3.78
C PHE A 71 -9.79 -3.74 4.59
N GLU A 72 -11.09 -3.90 4.31
CA GLU A 72 -12.17 -3.14 4.97
C GLU A 72 -12.48 -3.64 6.41
N GLY A 73 -11.77 -4.65 6.90
CA GLY A 73 -11.91 -5.19 8.26
C GLY A 73 -11.06 -4.53 9.35
N GLY A 74 -10.38 -3.42 9.10
CA GLY A 74 -9.64 -2.74 10.16
C GLY A 74 -8.88 -1.53 9.69
N LYS A 75 -9.31 -0.36 10.15
CA LYS A 75 -8.72 0.99 9.98
C LYS A 75 -7.24 1.12 10.42
N THR A 76 -6.51 0.01 10.58
CA THR A 76 -5.13 -0.01 11.07
C THR A 76 -4.26 -1.09 10.41
N GLY A 77 -4.76 -1.85 9.43
CA GLY A 77 -3.98 -2.93 8.80
C GLY A 77 -2.75 -2.40 8.06
N ALA A 78 -2.98 -1.55 7.06
CA ALA A 78 -1.88 -1.05 6.23
C ALA A 78 -0.91 -0.15 6.99
N VAL A 79 -1.43 0.78 7.78
CA VAL A 79 -0.63 1.68 8.61
C VAL A 79 0.26 0.89 9.58
N LYS A 80 -0.29 -0.10 10.29
CA LYS A 80 0.48 -0.88 11.26
C LYS A 80 1.53 -1.77 10.58
N VAL A 81 1.19 -2.40 9.46
CA VAL A 81 2.13 -3.28 8.74
C VAL A 81 3.27 -2.46 8.14
N LEU A 82 2.96 -1.38 7.42
CA LEU A 82 3.96 -0.50 6.84
C LEU A 82 4.82 0.17 7.93
N GLY A 83 4.23 0.58 9.05
CA GLY A 83 4.96 1.12 10.19
C GLY A 83 5.95 0.10 10.79
N LYS A 84 5.54 -1.16 10.93
CA LYS A 84 6.44 -2.26 11.36
C LYS A 84 7.59 -2.52 10.39
N LEU A 85 7.40 -2.23 9.11
CA LEU A 85 8.42 -2.34 8.06
C LEU A 85 9.32 -1.10 7.98
N GLY A 86 9.14 -0.12 8.87
CA GLY A 86 9.97 1.08 8.96
C GLY A 86 9.54 2.22 8.03
N PHE A 87 8.30 2.22 7.55
CA PHE A 87 7.77 3.32 6.74
C PHE A 87 6.94 4.30 7.56
N THR A 88 7.01 5.56 7.16
CA THR A 88 6.24 6.64 7.79
C THR A 88 4.90 6.80 7.09
N ILE A 89 3.81 6.69 7.85
CA ILE A 89 2.46 7.00 7.37
C ILE A 89 1.99 8.27 8.04
N GLN A 90 1.41 9.16 7.26
CA GLN A 90 0.88 10.45 7.70
C GLN A 90 -0.62 10.50 7.41
N ALA A 91 -1.38 11.15 8.29
CA ALA A 91 -2.79 11.43 8.02
C ALA A 91 -2.88 12.49 6.93
N LYS A 92 -3.65 12.22 5.88
CA LYS A 92 -3.91 13.18 4.81
C LYS A 92 -4.65 14.35 5.43
N GLN A 93 -4.05 15.53 5.41
CA GLN A 93 -4.73 16.74 5.84
C GLN A 93 -5.83 17.04 4.82
N ALA A 94 -7.09 16.99 5.25
CA ALA A 94 -8.19 17.52 4.45
C ALA A 94 -8.05 19.06 4.50
N GLY A 95 -7.56 19.63 3.41
CA GLY A 95 -7.64 21.07 3.16
C GLY A 95 -9.05 21.49 2.79
#